data_AF-A0A3Q7HN31-F1
#
_entry.id   AF-A0A3Q7HN31-F1
#
_cell.length_a   1.000
_cell.length_b   1.000
_cell.length_c   1.000
_cell.angle_alpha   90.00
_cell.angle_beta   90.00
_cell.angle_gamma   90.00
#
_symmetry.space_group_name_H-M   'P 1'
#
loop_
_entity.id
_entity.type
_entity.pdbx_description
1 polymer ?
#
loop_
_entity_poly.entity_id
_entity_poly.type
_entity_poly.pdbx_seq_one_letter_code
_entity_poly.pdbx_strand_id
1 'polypeptide(L)'
;MSKGLLTSQTDPPTSLYKCWFIKNTQEKHFELLINRQRWLRTNSSLSNGSFRSNTLSQSYHYLSNLFLSNGTLLDQMPKILLRKKMAFPG
;
A
#
# COMPACT_ATOMS: atom_id res chain seq x y z
N MET A 1 63.58 40.08 21.44
CA MET A 1 62.15 40.43 21.29
C MET A 1 61.43 39.27 20.60
N SER A 2 60.80 38.38 21.36
CA SER A 2 60.06 37.23 20.82
C SER A 2 58.63 37.67 20.50
N LYS A 3 58.29 37.68 19.21
CA LYS A 3 56.93 37.97 18.73
C LYS A 3 56.05 36.77 19.08
N GLY A 4 55.06 37.01 19.94
CA GLY A 4 54.10 36.01 20.40
C GLY A 4 53.27 35.46 19.24
N LEU A 5 53.34 34.15 19.05
CA LEU A 5 52.48 33.40 18.16
C LEU A 5 51.15 33.15 18.90
N LEU A 6 50.18 34.03 18.68
CA LEU A 6 48.81 33.85 19.16
C LEU A 6 48.19 32.68 18.40
N THR A 7 48.10 31.51 19.05
CA THR A 7 47.30 30.38 18.58
C THR A 7 45.82 30.71 18.81
N SER A 8 45.08 31.01 17.74
CA SER A 8 43.62 31.08 17.80
C SER A 8 43.09 29.66 18.03
N GLN A 9 42.47 29.43 19.18
CA GLN A 9 41.72 28.21 19.46
C GLN A 9 40.47 28.23 18.56
N THR A 10 40.58 27.66 17.38
CA THR A 10 39.43 27.49 16.47
C THR A 10 38.58 26.37 17.03
N ASP A 11 37.36 26.72 17.47
CA ASP A 11 36.34 25.74 17.85
C ASP A 11 36.19 24.67 16.74
N PRO A 12 35.95 23.40 17.10
CA PRO A 12 35.75 22.35 16.11
C PRO A 12 34.64 22.78 15.15
N PRO A 13 34.84 22.67 13.83
CA PRO A 13 33.92 23.25 12.87
C PRO A 13 32.55 22.59 13.04
N THR A 14 31.56 23.36 13.49
CA THR A 14 30.17 22.93 13.69
C THR A 14 29.57 22.30 12.43
N SER A 15 30.12 22.63 11.26
CA SER A 15 29.79 22.02 9.97
C SER A 15 30.16 20.54 9.88
N LEU A 16 31.27 20.08 10.50
CA LEU A 16 31.65 18.67 10.51
C LEU A 16 30.66 17.85 11.34
N TYR A 17 30.21 18.36 12.49
CA TYR A 17 29.19 17.70 13.30
C TYR A 17 27.87 17.57 12.54
N LYS A 18 27.44 18.63 11.84
CA LYS A 18 26.22 18.63 11.02
C LYS A 18 26.33 17.64 9.85
N CYS A 19 27.49 17.58 9.19
CA CYS A 19 27.74 16.66 8.08
C CYS A 19 27.76 15.20 8.55
N TRP A 20 28.39 14.92 9.68
CA TRP A 20 28.40 13.58 10.30
C TRP A 20 27.00 13.14 10.75
N PHE A 21 26.21 14.05 11.33
CA PHE A 21 24.84 13.76 11.76
C PHE A 21 23.91 13.46 10.58
N ILE A 22 24.04 14.20 9.47
CA ILE A 22 23.28 13.94 8.24
C ILE A 22 23.63 12.56 7.67
N LYS A 23 24.93 12.22 7.65
CA LYS A 23 25.40 10.91 7.17
C LYS A 23 24.88 9.75 8.05
N ASN A 24 24.99 9.88 9.37
CA ASN A 24 24.49 8.86 10.31
C ASN A 24 22.98 8.66 10.26
N THR A 25 22.23 9.75 10.04
CA THR A 25 20.76 9.68 9.96
C THR A 25 20.33 9.02 8.64
N GLN A 26 20.97 9.38 7.53
CA GLN A 26 20.75 8.73 6.23
C GLN A 26 21.02 7.22 6.30
N GLU A 27 22.16 6.81 6.84
CA GLU A 27 22.52 5.38 6.96
C GLU A 27 21.49 4.59 7.77
N LYS A 28 21.02 5.11 8.91
CA LYS A 28 19.96 4.48 9.72
C LYS A 28 18.62 4.38 9.01
N HIS A 29 18.24 5.40 8.24
CA HIS A 29 17.01 5.37 7.45
C HIS A 29 17.06 4.30 6.36
N PHE A 30 18.19 4.17 5.66
CA PHE A 30 18.36 3.12 4.67
C PHE A 30 18.36 1.72 5.31
N GLU A 31 19.02 1.55 6.45
CA GLU A 31 19.01 0.27 7.17
C GLU A 31 17.59 -0.13 7.60
N LEU A 32 16.79 0.82 8.06
CA LEU A 32 15.39 0.59 8.41
C LEU A 32 14.51 0.28 7.19
N LEU A 33 14.72 0.97 6.06
CA LEU A 33 14.03 0.69 4.81
C LEU A 33 14.37 -0.70 4.26
N ILE A 34 15.64 -1.08 4.28
CA ILE A 34 16.12 -2.41 3.86
C ILE A 34 15.55 -3.50 4.78
N ASN A 35 15.53 -3.27 6.10
CA ASN A 35 14.95 -4.21 7.05
C ASN A 35 13.44 -4.37 6.84
N ARG A 36 12.72 -3.28 6.56
CA ARG A 36 11.29 -3.31 6.22
C ARG A 36 11.01 -4.08 4.93
N GLN A 37 11.84 -3.88 3.90
CA GLN A 37 11.71 -4.60 2.64
C GLN A 37 12.07 -6.09 2.78
N ARG A 38 13.09 -6.42 3.60
CA ARG A 38 13.41 -7.81 3.97
C ARG A 38 12.27 -8.46 4.76
N TRP A 39 11.69 -7.76 5.74
CA TRP A 39 10.55 -8.24 6.52
C TRP A 39 9.33 -8.54 5.63
N LEU A 40 8.98 -7.62 4.72
CA LEU A 40 7.90 -7.85 3.76
C LEU A 40 8.19 -9.03 2.81
N ARG A 41 9.42 -9.17 2.32
CA ARG A 41 9.82 -10.31 1.47
C ARG A 41 9.70 -11.64 2.22
N THR A 42 10.10 -11.70 3.48
CA THR A 42 10.02 -12.92 4.30
C THR A 42 8.59 -13.22 4.80
N ASN A 43 7.75 -12.20 5.01
CA ASN A 43 6.33 -12.38 5.34
C ASN A 43 5.47 -12.68 4.12
N SER A 44 5.91 -12.32 2.91
CA SER A 44 5.20 -12.65 1.68
C SER A 44 5.09 -14.16 1.44
N SER A 45 6.08 -14.93 1.95
CA SER A 45 6.05 -16.39 2.00
C SER A 45 5.24 -16.98 3.16
N LEU A 46 4.85 -16.16 4.15
CA LEU A 46 3.93 -16.56 5.23
C LEU A 46 2.45 -16.28 4.88
N SER A 47 2.16 -16.10 3.58
CA SER A 47 0.80 -16.32 3.05
C SER A 47 0.59 -17.81 2.73
N ASN A 48 1.01 -18.69 3.64
CA ASN A 48 0.73 -20.11 3.53
C ASN A 48 -0.76 -20.35 3.80
N GLY A 49 -1.52 -20.43 2.71
CA GLY A 49 -2.87 -20.96 2.68
C GLY A 49 -3.93 -19.93 2.98
N SER A 50 -4.38 -19.20 1.95
CA SER A 50 -5.78 -18.79 1.86
C SER A 50 -6.65 -20.06 1.78
N PHE A 51 -6.75 -20.80 2.87
CA PHE A 51 -7.18 -22.18 2.92
C PHE A 51 -8.72 -22.32 2.84
N ARG A 52 -9.48 -21.26 2.54
CA ARG A 52 -10.95 -21.27 2.64
C ARG A 52 -11.73 -20.23 1.82
N SER A 53 -11.22 -19.79 0.67
CA SER A 53 -11.95 -18.87 -0.23
C SER A 53 -12.27 -19.44 -1.62
N ASN A 54 -11.98 -20.71 -1.88
CA ASN A 54 -12.29 -21.33 -3.18
C ASN A 54 -13.81 -21.43 -3.41
N THR A 55 -14.63 -21.70 -2.39
CA THR A 55 -16.08 -21.85 -2.58
C THR A 55 -16.78 -20.52 -2.88
N LEU A 56 -16.45 -19.45 -2.15
CA LEU A 56 -17.07 -18.13 -2.37
C LEU A 56 -16.58 -17.46 -3.66
N SER A 57 -15.29 -17.60 -3.98
CA SER A 57 -14.78 -17.08 -5.26
C SER A 57 -15.35 -17.84 -6.45
N GLN A 58 -15.46 -19.18 -6.36
CA GLN A 58 -16.10 -19.98 -7.42
C GLN A 58 -17.60 -19.70 -7.54
N SER A 59 -18.32 -19.54 -6.43
CA SER A 59 -19.75 -19.19 -6.49
C SER A 59 -19.95 -17.79 -7.07
N TYR A 60 -19.09 -16.82 -6.73
CA TYR A 60 -19.11 -15.49 -7.32
C TYR A 60 -18.81 -15.53 -8.83
N HIS A 61 -17.78 -16.28 -9.25
CA HIS A 61 -17.47 -16.46 -10.66
C HIS A 61 -18.64 -17.08 -11.44
N TYR A 62 -19.25 -18.14 -10.89
CA TYR A 62 -20.40 -18.80 -11.50
C TYR A 62 -21.59 -17.85 -11.65
N LEU A 63 -21.95 -17.14 -10.58
CA LEU A 63 -23.05 -16.16 -10.61
C LEU A 63 -22.75 -15.01 -11.59
N SER A 64 -21.51 -14.51 -11.63
CA SER A 64 -21.14 -13.46 -12.58
C SER A 64 -21.33 -13.90 -14.04
N ASN A 65 -20.93 -15.12 -14.38
CA ASN A 65 -21.11 -15.68 -15.72
C ASN A 65 -22.58 -15.94 -16.05
N LEU A 66 -23.38 -16.33 -15.06
CA LEU A 66 -24.82 -16.50 -15.20
C LEU A 66 -25.52 -15.16 -15.51
N PHE A 67 -25.15 -14.07 -14.83
CA PHE A 67 -25.72 -12.76 -15.11
C PHE A 67 -25.22 -12.17 -16.43
N LEU A 68 -23.93 -12.35 -16.76
CA LEU A 68 -23.36 -11.88 -18.03
C LEU A 68 -23.98 -12.58 -19.24
N SER A 69 -24.22 -13.89 -19.18
CA SER A 69 -24.86 -14.65 -20.26
C SER A 69 -26.35 -14.33 -20.42
N ASN A 70 -27.00 -13.75 -19.41
CA ASN A 70 -28.43 -13.41 -19.40
C ASN A 70 -28.72 -11.89 -19.41
N GLY A 71 -27.76 -11.06 -19.84
CA GLY A 71 -27.87 -9.60 -19.79
C GLY A 71 -29.15 -9.04 -20.45
N THR A 72 -29.56 -9.58 -21.59
CA THR A 72 -30.79 -9.15 -22.29
C THR A 72 -32.07 -9.43 -21.49
N LEU A 73 -32.11 -10.55 -20.75
CA LEU A 73 -33.24 -10.90 -19.89
C LEU A 73 -33.30 -9.98 -18.67
N LEU A 74 -32.14 -9.66 -18.07
CA LEU A 74 -32.04 -8.69 -16.99
C LEU A 74 -32.47 -7.29 -17.43
N ASP A 75 -32.19 -6.88 -18.66
CA ASP A 75 -32.65 -5.59 -19.21
C ASP A 75 -34.18 -5.55 -19.43
N GLN A 76 -34.81 -6.72 -19.64
CA GLN A 76 -36.26 -6.83 -19.78
C GLN A 76 -37.00 -6.82 -18.42
N MET A 77 -36.40 -7.39 -17.37
CA MET A 77 -36.98 -7.43 -16.02
C MET A 77 -37.45 -6.07 -15.48
N PRO A 78 -36.68 -4.97 -15.51
CA PRO A 78 -37.13 -3.67 -15.01
C PRO A 78 -38.27 -3.11 -15.87
N LYS A 79 -38.30 -3.37 -17.19
CA LYS A 79 -39.41 -2.96 -18.07
C LYS A 79 -40.71 -3.68 -17.70
N ILE A 80 -40.62 -4.97 -17.38
CA ILE A 80 -41.77 -5.76 -16.91
C ILE A 80 -42.19 -5.32 -15.50
N LEU A 81 -41.23 -5.09 -14.60
CA LEU A 81 -41.50 -4.64 -13.24
C LEU A 81 -42.15 -3.26 -13.22
N LEU A 82 -41.68 -2.32 -14.04
CA LEU A 82 -42.29 -1.00 -14.20
C LEU A 82 -43.69 -1.10 -14.78
N ARG A 83 -43.91 -1.93 -15.80
CA ARG A 83 -45.26 -2.17 -16.35
C ARG A 83 -46.19 -2.79 -15.31
N LYS A 84 -45.74 -3.78 -14.53
CA LYS A 84 -46.54 -4.36 -13.44
C LYS A 84 -46.81 -3.34 -12.34
N LYS A 85 -45.82 -2.54 -11.94
CA LYS A 85 -45.98 -1.49 -10.92
C LYS A 85 -46.95 -0.40 -11.37
N MET A 86 -46.91 -0.02 -12.65
CA MET A 86 -47.89 0.91 -13.24
C MET A 86 -49.26 0.28 -13.47
N ALA A 87 -49.35 -1.06 -13.55
CA ALA A 87 -50.60 -1.81 -13.67
C ALA A 87 -51.33 -2.00 -12.33
N PHE A 88 -50.72 -1.58 -11.21
CA PHE A 88 -51.41 -1.41 -9.94
C PHE A 88 -51.72 0.09 -9.74
N PRO A 89 -52.92 0.57 -10.12
CA PRO A 89 -53.42 1.80 -9.53
C PRO A 89 -53.56 1.55 -8.02
N GLY A 90 -53.01 2.46 -7.22
CA GLY A 90 -53.07 2.36 -5.75
C GLY A 90 -54.50 2.34 -5.22
#